data_AF-A0A437GZ64-F1
#
_entry.id   AF-A0A437GZ64-F1
#
_cell.length_a   1.000
_cell.length_b   1.000
_cell.length_c   1.000
_cell.angle_alpha   90.00
_cell.angle_beta   90.00
_cell.angle_gamma   90.00
#
_symmetry.space_group_name_H-M   'P 1'
#
loop_
_entity.id
_entity.type
_entity.pdbx_description
1 polymer ?
#
loop_
_entity_poly.entity_id
_entity_poly.type
_entity_poly.pdbx_seq_one_letter_code
_entity_poly.pdbx_strand_id
1 'polypeptide(L)'
;MRKIIFAAAVAGAALSLTACSEKTEEAAETTVDAAAEDTAENVDVAAEAVDEAVADAANGADEAAAEVEAEVQNEPEAEAQAD
;
A
#
# COMPACT_ATOMS: atom_id res chain seq x y z
N MET A 1 -34.96 19.43 47.20
CA MET A 1 -33.94 18.36 47.15
C MET A 1 -33.91 17.58 45.83
N ARG A 2 -35.04 17.30 45.14
CA ARG A 2 -35.04 16.58 43.83
C ARG A 2 -34.33 17.28 42.66
N LYS A 3 -34.17 18.61 42.70
CA LYS A 3 -33.61 19.40 41.57
C LYS A 3 -32.07 19.39 41.50
N ILE A 4 -31.38 19.02 42.58
CA ILE A 4 -29.89 19.03 42.64
C ILE A 4 -29.31 17.73 42.08
N ILE A 5 -30.05 16.61 42.18
CA ILE A 5 -29.60 15.29 41.70
C ILE A 5 -29.53 15.24 40.18
N PHE A 6 -30.42 15.94 39.47
CA PHE A 6 -30.41 16.01 38.01
C PHE A 6 -29.21 16.79 37.44
N ALA A 7 -28.75 17.84 38.13
CA ALA A 7 -27.62 18.64 37.68
C ALA A 7 -26.29 17.86 37.75
N ALA A 8 -26.11 17.02 38.79
CA ALA A 8 -24.92 16.17 38.93
C ALA A 8 -24.85 15.06 37.87
N ALA A 9 -26.00 14.47 37.50
CA ALA A 9 -26.06 13.43 36.48
C ALA A 9 -25.74 13.98 35.07
N VAL A 10 -26.20 15.20 34.74
CA VAL A 10 -25.90 15.85 33.46
C VAL A 10 -24.44 16.29 33.38
N ALA A 11 -23.85 16.76 34.49
CA ALA A 11 -22.42 17.08 34.53
C ALA A 11 -21.53 15.83 34.37
N GLY A 12 -21.91 14.69 34.97
CA GLY A 12 -21.22 13.41 34.78
C GLY A 12 -21.35 12.86 33.35
N ALA A 13 -22.52 13.02 32.72
CA ALA A 13 -22.74 12.61 31.34
C ALA A 13 -21.92 13.46 30.35
N ALA A 14 -21.84 14.79 30.56
CA ALA A 14 -21.05 15.68 29.72
C ALA A 14 -19.54 15.36 29.78
N LEU A 15 -19.00 15.03 30.97
CA LEU A 15 -17.61 14.60 31.14
C LEU A 15 -17.33 13.23 30.50
N SER A 16 -18.32 12.34 30.46
CA SER A 16 -18.17 11.04 29.77
C SER A 16 -18.22 11.17 28.24
N LEU A 17 -18.94 12.15 27.70
CA LEU A 17 -18.98 12.43 26.26
C LEU A 17 -17.67 13.04 25.74
N THR A 18 -17.00 13.88 26.53
CA THR A 18 -15.69 14.45 26.18
C THR A 18 -14.59 13.38 26.23
N ALA A 19 -14.60 12.50 27.24
CA ALA A 19 -13.66 11.37 27.31
C ALA A 19 -13.90 10.32 26.22
N CYS A 20 -15.16 10.10 25.81
CA CYS A 20 -15.46 9.28 24.64
C CYS A 20 -15.03 9.94 23.32
N SER A 21 -15.01 11.28 23.21
CA SER A 21 -14.53 11.97 22.01
C SER A 21 -13.02 11.90 21.88
N GLU A 22 -12.28 12.18 22.95
CA GLU A 22 -10.81 12.13 22.98
C GLU A 22 -10.30 10.70 22.72
N LYS A 23 -10.96 9.70 23.29
CA LYS A 23 -10.63 8.29 23.03
C LYS A 23 -11.04 7.83 21.62
N THR A 24 -12.07 8.42 21.04
CA THR A 24 -12.45 8.15 19.64
C THR A 24 -11.47 8.82 18.68
N GLU A 25 -10.98 10.01 19.02
CA GLU A 25 -9.99 10.75 18.25
C GLU A 25 -8.65 10.02 18.24
N GLU A 26 -8.16 9.56 19.40
CA GLU A 26 -6.93 8.77 19.49
C GLU A 26 -7.05 7.41 18.78
N ALA A 27 -8.23 6.77 18.85
CA ALA A 27 -8.50 5.55 18.08
C ALA A 27 -8.58 5.81 16.57
N ALA A 28 -9.13 6.96 16.15
CA ALA A 28 -9.19 7.36 14.76
C ALA A 28 -7.79 7.71 14.24
N GLU A 29 -6.97 8.41 15.01
CA GLU A 29 -5.59 8.74 14.68
C GLU A 29 -4.75 7.47 14.53
N THR A 30 -4.85 6.54 15.48
CA THR A 30 -4.20 5.21 15.38
C THR A 30 -4.70 4.41 14.16
N THR A 31 -5.98 4.49 13.82
CA THR A 31 -6.54 3.80 12.64
C THR A 31 -6.05 4.44 11.34
N VAL A 32 -5.94 5.76 11.31
CA VAL A 32 -5.41 6.51 10.15
C VAL A 32 -3.93 6.20 9.97
N ASP A 33 -3.14 6.17 11.04
CA ASP A 33 -1.73 5.80 10.99
C ASP A 33 -1.55 4.36 10.51
N ALA A 34 -2.30 3.41 11.06
CA ALA A 34 -2.26 2.01 10.62
C ALA A 34 -2.69 1.85 9.16
N ALA A 35 -3.73 2.58 8.71
CA ALA A 35 -4.16 2.54 7.31
C ALA A 35 -3.13 3.18 6.36
N ALA A 36 -2.42 4.21 6.81
CA ALA A 36 -1.34 4.82 6.06
C ALA A 36 -0.12 3.89 5.95
N GLU A 37 0.22 3.18 7.03
CA GLU A 37 1.29 2.17 7.06
C GLU A 37 0.95 0.98 6.15
N ASP A 38 -0.26 0.41 6.26
CA ASP A 38 -0.76 -0.63 5.35
C ASP A 38 -0.72 -0.17 3.87
N THR A 39 -1.08 1.09 3.61
CA THR A 39 -1.03 1.65 2.25
C THR A 39 0.41 1.75 1.75
N ALA A 40 1.33 2.22 2.61
CA ALA A 40 2.74 2.34 2.26
C ALA A 40 3.37 0.97 1.95
N GLU A 41 3.19 -0.04 2.81
CA GLU A 41 3.70 -1.39 2.56
C GLU A 41 3.11 -2.00 1.28
N ASN A 42 1.81 -1.85 1.05
CA ASN A 42 1.19 -2.39 -0.17
C ASN A 42 1.64 -1.67 -1.44
N VAL A 43 1.90 -0.35 -1.37
CA VAL A 43 2.45 0.41 -2.50
C VAL A 43 3.88 -0.04 -2.81
N ASP A 44 4.72 -0.24 -1.79
CA ASP A 44 6.08 -0.72 -1.96
C ASP A 44 6.11 -2.13 -2.57
N VAL A 45 5.28 -3.06 -2.06
CA VAL A 45 5.13 -4.41 -2.62
C VAL A 45 4.61 -4.37 -4.06
N ALA A 46 3.64 -3.51 -4.35
CA ALA A 46 3.11 -3.36 -5.70
C ALA A 46 4.16 -2.77 -6.66
N ALA A 47 4.97 -1.81 -6.20
CA ALA A 47 6.05 -1.24 -6.99
C ALA A 47 7.12 -2.29 -7.31
N GLU A 48 7.53 -3.08 -6.32
CA GLU A 48 8.51 -4.16 -6.51
C GLU A 48 7.99 -5.23 -7.48
N ALA A 49 6.71 -5.61 -7.38
CA ALA A 49 6.08 -6.53 -8.34
C ALA A 49 6.00 -5.96 -9.77
N VAL A 50 5.80 -4.65 -9.92
CA VAL A 50 5.81 -3.98 -11.23
C VAL A 50 7.23 -3.95 -11.80
N ASP A 51 8.24 -3.64 -10.99
CA ASP A 51 9.64 -3.65 -11.43
C ASP A 51 10.07 -5.06 -11.90
N GLU A 52 9.68 -6.11 -11.17
CA GLU A 52 9.95 -7.50 -11.58
C GLU A 52 9.22 -7.86 -12.89
N ALA A 53 7.94 -7.49 -13.03
CA ALA A 53 7.20 -7.72 -14.26
C ALA A 53 7.79 -6.96 -15.47
N VAL A 54 8.34 -5.75 -15.25
CA VAL A 54 9.03 -4.98 -16.28
C VAL A 54 10.36 -5.64 -16.66
N ALA A 55 11.11 -6.15 -15.70
CA ALA A 55 12.35 -6.87 -15.96
C ALA A 55 12.10 -8.16 -16.77
N ASP A 56 11.07 -8.93 -16.42
CA ASP A 56 10.66 -10.12 -17.18
C ASP A 56 10.22 -9.78 -18.61
N ALA A 57 9.45 -8.70 -18.76
CA ALA A 57 9.02 -8.23 -20.08
C ALA A 57 10.20 -7.75 -20.94
N ALA A 58 11.20 -7.10 -20.33
CA ALA A 58 12.43 -6.68 -21.02
C ALA A 58 13.24 -7.91 -21.48
N ASN A 59 13.47 -8.88 -20.59
CA ASN A 59 14.16 -10.12 -20.94
C ASN A 59 13.45 -10.87 -22.07
N GLY A 60 12.12 -11.01 -22.00
CA GLY A 60 11.35 -11.67 -23.06
C GLY A 60 11.37 -10.90 -24.39
N ALA A 61 11.48 -9.57 -24.35
CA ALA A 61 11.66 -8.76 -25.55
C ALA A 61 13.06 -8.94 -26.17
N ASP A 62 14.10 -9.01 -25.34
CA ASP A 62 15.48 -9.26 -25.77
C ASP A 62 15.61 -10.67 -26.37
N GLU A 63 15.00 -11.69 -25.77
CA GLU A 63 14.93 -13.05 -26.33
C GLU A 63 14.23 -13.06 -27.69
N ALA A 64 13.06 -12.41 -27.82
CA ALA A 64 12.35 -12.32 -29.09
C ALA A 64 13.15 -11.55 -30.16
N ALA A 65 13.91 -10.54 -29.76
CA ALA A 65 14.80 -9.81 -30.67
C ALA A 65 15.95 -10.70 -31.16
N ALA A 66 16.59 -11.44 -30.26
CA ALA A 66 17.66 -12.39 -30.59
C ALA A 66 17.16 -13.51 -31.53
N GLU A 67 15.94 -14.03 -31.32
CA GLU A 67 15.34 -15.03 -32.22
C GLU A 67 15.16 -14.46 -33.64
N VAL A 68 14.62 -13.23 -33.76
CA VAL A 68 14.44 -12.57 -35.06
C VAL A 68 15.78 -12.27 -35.73
N GLU A 69 16.78 -11.83 -34.97
CA GLU A 69 18.12 -11.55 -35.48
C GLU A 69 18.81 -12.83 -36.00
N ALA A 70 18.74 -13.91 -35.22
CA ALA A 70 19.24 -15.22 -35.63
C ALA A 70 18.62 -15.70 -36.95
N GLU A 71 17.31 -15.52 -37.13
CA GLU A 71 16.62 -15.84 -38.39
C GLU A 71 17.08 -14.96 -39.56
N VAL A 72 17.23 -13.65 -39.34
CA VAL A 72 17.61 -12.68 -40.38
C VAL A 72 19.06 -12.83 -40.81
N GLN A 73 19.96 -13.08 -39.84
CA GLN A 73 21.40 -13.17 -40.07
C GLN A 73 21.89 -14.60 -40.34
N ASN A 74 21.01 -15.60 -40.19
CA ASN A 74 21.33 -17.02 -40.38
C ASN A 74 22.46 -17.50 -39.47
N GLU A 75 22.35 -17.13 -38.20
CA GLU A 75 23.31 -17.47 -37.15
C GLU A 75 22.59 -18.15 -35.96
N PRO A 76 23.31 -18.82 -35.05
CA PRO A 76 22.72 -19.35 -33.84
C PRO A 76 22.17 -18.24 -32.94
N GLU A 77 21.02 -18.47 -32.31
CA GLU A 77 20.41 -17.53 -31.34
C GLU A 77 21.35 -17.14 -30.19
N ALA A 78 22.24 -18.05 -29.78
CA ALA A 78 23.25 -17.75 -28.76
C ALA A 78 24.33 -16.75 -29.20
N GLU A 79 24.60 -16.64 -30.51
CA GLU A 79 25.45 -15.57 -31.05
C GLU A 79 24.67 -14.27 -31.17
N ALA A 80 23.43 -14.30 -31.67
CA ALA A 80 22.56 -13.13 -31.75
C ALA A 80 22.25 -12.50 -30.37
N GLN A 81 22.10 -13.31 -29.31
CA GLN A 81 21.87 -12.85 -27.94
C GLN A 81 23.13 -12.23 -27.30
N ALA A 82 24.31 -12.39 -27.92
CA ALA A 82 25.59 -11.93 -27.39
C ALA A 82 26.17 -10.69 -28.10
N ASP A 83 25.57 -10.25 -29.22
CA ASP A 83 25.97 -9.07 -30.01
C ASP A 83 25.41 -7.75 -29.42
#